data_AF-A0A846E6M4-F1
#
_entry.id   AF-A0A846E6M4-F1
#
_cell.length_a   1.000
_cell.length_b   1.000
_cell.length_c   1.000
_cell.angle_alpha   90.00
_cell.angle_beta   90.00
_cell.angle_gamma   90.00
#
_symmetry.space_group_name_H-M   'P 1'
#
loop_
_entity.id
_entity.type
_entity.pdbx_description
1 polymer ?
#
loop_
_entity_poly.entity_id
_entity_poly.type
_entity_poly.pdbx_seq_one_letter_code
_entity_poly.pdbx_strand_id
1 'polypeptide(L)'
;MNVESESKRTCGSLSPRHIKEIERRGLPLNWAIANCRSVCASEASSRLGYTAKSDGILLEGVDIQIQFKPDKPWRDDKTKKAPKYRSPLGNYDAILLHHPDDPRYWNDLEALKQKAYKIDGHPCLAITEGVFTGMAMNAAGIATVILLGVEMGLTSSQEDPQRKRYLVPTLEKLAKAGFGFIFCFDADAATKPGVRWGQRKLAHQLKAFKVPLYNATGLWQCDESYPNGNKGADDYIQNHGATQFIREVIGKCTSINVWEKQFEEPLAVDWNEPQSYLGTIGYWKTNKEGDVTWEPRCNFDFAIERELTSVEGGGFVLQLK
;
A
#
# COMPACT_ATOMS: atom_id res chain seq x y z
N MET A 1 -55.20 -19.55 -3.42
CA MET A 1 -53.88 -19.30 -2.82
C MET A 1 -52.98 -18.78 -3.92
N ASN A 2 -52.76 -17.47 -3.94
CA ASN A 2 -51.84 -16.83 -4.87
C ASN A 2 -50.42 -17.08 -4.37
N VAL A 3 -49.67 -17.91 -5.10
CA VAL A 3 -48.21 -17.96 -4.97
C VAL A 3 -47.70 -16.77 -5.78
N GLU A 4 -47.44 -15.65 -5.08
CA GLU A 4 -46.71 -14.54 -5.67
C GLU A 4 -45.36 -15.08 -6.14
N SER A 5 -45.15 -15.02 -7.46
CA SER A 5 -43.85 -15.27 -8.07
C SER A 5 -42.87 -14.22 -7.52
N GLU A 6 -41.91 -14.65 -6.70
CA GLU A 6 -40.73 -13.86 -6.38
C GLU A 6 -40.14 -13.35 -7.70
N SER A 7 -40.27 -12.05 -7.96
CA SER A 7 -39.61 -11.43 -9.10
C SER A 7 -38.12 -11.71 -8.90
N LYS A 8 -37.52 -12.52 -9.80
CA LYS A 8 -36.07 -12.64 -9.91
C LYS A 8 -35.53 -11.23 -10.11
N ARG A 9 -35.11 -10.56 -9.04
CA ARG A 9 -34.36 -9.30 -9.12
C ARG A 9 -33.14 -9.62 -9.97
N THR A 10 -33.07 -9.00 -11.15
CA THR A 10 -31.95 -9.13 -12.06
C THR A 10 -30.70 -8.58 -11.36
N CYS A 11 -29.90 -9.47 -10.77
CA CYS A 11 -28.53 -9.19 -10.35
C CYS A 11 -27.67 -9.15 -11.62
N GLY A 12 -27.03 -8.01 -11.88
CA GLY A 12 -26.20 -7.83 -13.07
C GLY A 12 -25.79 -6.39 -13.29
N SER A 13 -26.70 -5.44 -13.08
CA SER A 13 -26.40 -4.01 -13.16
C SER A 13 -26.29 -3.36 -11.77
N LEU A 14 -25.72 -2.16 -11.73
CA LEU A 14 -25.76 -1.34 -10.52
C LEU A 14 -27.20 -0.90 -10.23
N SER A 15 -27.63 -1.06 -8.97
CA SER A 15 -28.93 -0.60 -8.49
C SER A 15 -28.91 0.93 -8.38
N PRO A 16 -30.07 1.61 -8.42
CA PRO A 16 -30.12 3.07 -8.26
C PRO A 16 -29.46 3.57 -6.97
N ARG A 17 -29.52 2.77 -5.89
CA ARG A 17 -28.84 3.07 -4.63
C ARG A 17 -27.32 3.02 -4.78
N HIS A 18 -26.79 2.00 -5.45
CA HIS A 18 -25.35 1.86 -5.65
C HIS A 18 -24.80 2.88 -6.63
N ILE A 19 -25.56 3.25 -7.67
CA ILE A 19 -25.23 4.36 -8.58
C ILE A 19 -25.06 5.66 -7.78
N LYS A 20 -26.03 6.00 -6.92
CA LYS A 20 -25.91 7.19 -6.04
C LYS A 20 -24.69 7.13 -5.12
N GLU A 21 -24.31 5.94 -4.64
CA GLU A 21 -23.07 5.81 -3.85
C GLU A 21 -21.83 6.11 -4.69
N ILE A 22 -21.77 5.63 -5.94
CA ILE A 22 -20.68 5.86 -6.89
C ILE A 22 -20.59 7.35 -7.27
N GLU A 23 -21.73 7.97 -7.59
CA GLU A 23 -21.80 9.40 -7.92
C GLU A 23 -21.31 10.28 -6.77
N ARG A 24 -21.68 9.94 -5.53
CA ARG A 24 -21.22 10.66 -4.33
C ARG A 24 -19.69 10.60 -4.16
N ARG A 25 -19.04 9.55 -4.67
CA ARG A 25 -17.57 9.40 -4.68
C ARG A 25 -16.91 10.14 -5.85
N GLY A 26 -17.68 10.81 -6.70
CA GLY A 26 -17.14 11.47 -7.91
C GLY A 26 -16.58 10.49 -8.95
N LEU A 27 -16.97 9.22 -8.90
CA LEU A 27 -16.45 8.20 -9.81
C LEU A 27 -17.21 8.21 -11.15
N PRO A 28 -16.51 8.09 -12.29
CA PRO A 28 -17.17 8.00 -13.59
C PRO A 28 -18.04 6.76 -13.74
N LEU A 29 -19.28 6.97 -14.18
CA LEU A 29 -20.27 5.90 -14.24
C LEU A 29 -19.92 4.78 -15.24
N ASN A 30 -19.28 5.11 -16.37
CA ASN A 30 -18.84 4.11 -17.35
C ASN A 30 -17.81 3.13 -16.76
N TRP A 31 -16.83 3.65 -16.02
CA TRP A 31 -15.86 2.84 -15.28
C TRP A 31 -16.52 2.00 -14.20
N ALA A 32 -17.50 2.57 -13.48
CA ALA A 32 -18.20 1.82 -12.46
C ALA A 32 -19.08 0.71 -13.04
N ILE A 33 -19.78 0.93 -14.15
CA ILE A 33 -20.57 -0.10 -14.83
C ILE A 33 -19.67 -1.24 -15.34
N ALA A 34 -18.47 -0.93 -15.83
CA ALA A 34 -17.54 -1.93 -16.34
C ALA A 34 -16.94 -2.83 -15.23
N ASN A 35 -16.92 -2.37 -13.98
CA ASN A 35 -16.16 -3.03 -12.90
C ASN A 35 -16.99 -3.36 -11.65
N CYS A 36 -18.25 -2.93 -11.59
CA CYS A 36 -19.10 -3.09 -10.42
C CYS A 36 -20.47 -3.67 -10.80
N ARG A 37 -20.96 -4.59 -9.97
CA ARG A 37 -22.34 -5.13 -10.08
C ARG A 37 -23.03 -5.13 -8.74
N SER A 38 -24.34 -4.93 -8.73
CA SER A 38 -25.13 -5.20 -7.52
C SER A 38 -25.42 -6.68 -7.44
N VAL A 39 -25.16 -7.25 -6.28
CA VAL A 39 -25.38 -8.67 -6.03
C VAL A 39 -26.16 -8.85 -4.73
N CYS A 40 -27.03 -9.86 -4.72
CA CYS A 40 -27.70 -10.27 -3.50
C CYS A 40 -26.75 -11.04 -2.57
N ALA A 41 -27.12 -11.18 -1.31
CA ALA A 41 -26.33 -11.91 -0.32
C ALA A 41 -26.01 -13.36 -0.74
N SER A 42 -26.90 -14.04 -1.45
CA SER A 42 -26.66 -15.42 -1.91
C SER A 42 -25.60 -15.49 -3.00
N GLU A 43 -25.66 -14.61 -4.02
CA GLU A 43 -24.59 -14.51 -5.04
C GLU A 43 -23.27 -14.09 -4.40
N ALA A 44 -23.27 -13.07 -3.54
CA ALA A 44 -22.08 -12.66 -2.80
C ALA A 44 -21.46 -13.81 -1.99
N SER A 45 -22.30 -14.62 -1.33
CA SER A 45 -21.82 -15.80 -0.58
C SER A 45 -21.13 -16.82 -1.48
N SER A 46 -21.72 -17.08 -2.65
CA SER A 46 -21.14 -17.99 -3.65
C SER A 46 -19.79 -17.48 -4.16
N ARG A 47 -19.63 -16.18 -4.37
CA ARG A 47 -18.38 -15.58 -4.88
C ARG A 47 -17.30 -15.50 -3.80
N LEU A 48 -17.67 -15.30 -2.55
CA LEU A 48 -16.74 -15.21 -1.42
C LEU A 48 -16.27 -16.58 -0.90
N GLY A 49 -17.08 -17.64 -1.09
CA GLY A 49 -16.85 -18.94 -0.48
C GLY A 49 -17.23 -19.01 1.01
N TYR A 50 -17.93 -17.99 1.51
CA TYR A 50 -18.51 -17.95 2.86
C TYR A 50 -19.71 -17.03 2.90
N THR A 51 -20.56 -17.18 3.93
CA THR A 51 -21.84 -16.48 4.02
C THR A 51 -21.69 -14.96 4.10
N ALA A 52 -22.22 -14.25 3.10
CA ALA A 52 -22.47 -12.82 3.14
C ALA A 52 -23.75 -12.52 3.94
N LYS A 53 -23.70 -11.50 4.80
CA LYS A 53 -24.83 -11.13 5.68
C LYS A 53 -25.71 -10.00 5.13
N SER A 54 -25.41 -9.50 3.93
CA SER A 54 -26.21 -8.50 3.23
C SER A 54 -25.88 -8.52 1.74
N ASP A 55 -26.78 -7.92 0.94
CA ASP A 55 -26.54 -7.52 -0.44
C ASP A 55 -25.37 -6.51 -0.51
N GLY A 56 -24.92 -6.18 -1.71
CA GLY A 56 -23.94 -5.12 -1.87
C GLY A 56 -23.42 -4.98 -3.29
N ILE A 57 -22.21 -4.44 -3.39
CA ILE A 57 -21.51 -4.20 -4.65
C ILE A 57 -20.37 -5.22 -4.77
N LEU A 58 -20.41 -6.02 -5.83
CA LEU A 58 -19.28 -6.83 -6.24
C LEU A 58 -18.37 -5.99 -7.14
N LEU A 59 -17.08 -5.96 -6.82
CA LEU A 59 -16.02 -5.20 -7.46
C LEU A 59 -15.10 -6.21 -8.15
N GLU A 60 -15.07 -6.18 -9.48
CA GLU A 60 -14.50 -7.26 -10.29
C GLU A 60 -13.45 -6.70 -11.26
N GLY A 61 -12.28 -7.32 -11.24
CA GLY A 61 -11.25 -7.07 -12.26
C GLY A 61 -11.37 -8.04 -13.44
N VAL A 62 -10.45 -7.88 -14.40
CA VAL A 62 -10.36 -8.73 -15.60
C VAL A 62 -10.02 -10.19 -15.30
N ASP A 63 -9.34 -10.41 -14.18
CA ASP A 63 -8.91 -11.73 -13.71
C ASP A 63 -9.78 -12.22 -12.55
N ILE A 64 -9.36 -13.30 -11.90
CA ILE A 64 -10.14 -13.98 -10.86
C ILE A 64 -10.34 -13.16 -9.58
N GLN A 65 -9.54 -12.11 -9.37
CA GLN A 65 -9.57 -11.36 -8.12
C GLN A 65 -10.77 -10.41 -8.06
N ILE A 66 -11.52 -10.53 -6.97
CA ILE A 66 -12.68 -9.69 -6.66
C ILE A 66 -12.58 -9.11 -5.24
N GLN A 67 -13.35 -8.03 -5.00
CA GLN A 67 -13.72 -7.56 -3.66
C GLN A 67 -15.24 -7.38 -3.59
N PHE A 68 -15.83 -7.67 -2.43
CA PHE A 68 -17.23 -7.41 -2.16
C PHE A 68 -17.38 -6.29 -1.13
N LYS A 69 -18.12 -5.24 -1.48
CA LYS A 69 -18.53 -4.18 -0.56
C LYS A 69 -19.96 -4.44 -0.09
N PRO A 70 -20.18 -4.95 1.13
CA PRO A 70 -21.52 -5.15 1.65
C PRO A 70 -22.25 -3.83 1.89
N ASP A 71 -23.57 -3.86 1.72
CA ASP A 71 -24.46 -2.79 2.12
C ASP A 71 -24.42 -2.55 3.63
N LYS A 72 -24.32 -3.65 4.39
CA LYS A 72 -24.22 -3.65 5.84
C LYS A 72 -22.99 -4.46 6.23
N PRO A 73 -21.83 -3.81 6.43
CA PRO A 73 -20.64 -4.47 6.96
C PRO A 73 -20.97 -5.23 8.25
N TRP A 74 -20.52 -6.48 8.34
CA TRP A 74 -20.75 -7.32 9.51
C TRP A 74 -19.44 -7.64 10.23
N ARG A 75 -19.51 -7.94 11.52
CA ARG A 75 -18.33 -8.32 12.30
C ARG A 75 -17.79 -9.68 11.86
N ASP A 76 -16.47 -9.75 11.75
CA ASP A 76 -15.71 -10.99 11.63
C ASP A 76 -15.53 -11.62 13.01
N ASP A 77 -15.76 -12.93 13.12
CA ASP A 77 -15.78 -13.61 14.41
C ASP A 77 -14.40 -13.68 15.07
N LYS A 78 -13.32 -13.63 14.28
CA LYS A 78 -11.92 -13.70 14.76
C LYS A 78 -11.41 -12.34 15.16
N THR A 79 -11.55 -11.34 14.28
CA THR A 79 -10.97 -10.01 14.46
C THR A 79 -11.91 -9.04 15.19
N LYS A 80 -13.20 -9.40 15.35
CA LYS A 80 -14.28 -8.56 15.89
C LYS A 80 -14.51 -7.23 15.15
N LYS A 81 -13.76 -6.97 14.07
CA LYS A 81 -13.90 -5.82 13.18
C LYS A 81 -15.03 -6.07 12.19
N ALA A 82 -15.64 -5.00 11.68
CA ALA A 82 -16.56 -5.06 10.54
C ALA A 82 -15.91 -4.43 9.30
N PRO A 83 -15.07 -5.18 8.54
CA PRO A 83 -14.43 -4.69 7.33
C PRO A 83 -15.40 -4.07 6.32
N LYS A 84 -14.98 -2.95 5.74
CA LYS A 84 -15.69 -2.26 4.66
C LYS A 84 -15.76 -3.10 3.38
N TYR A 85 -14.74 -3.93 3.15
CA TYR A 85 -14.63 -4.82 2.00
C TYR A 85 -14.34 -6.26 2.45
N ARG A 86 -14.74 -7.21 1.61
CA ARG A 86 -14.57 -8.65 1.79
C ARG A 86 -13.89 -9.23 0.56
N SER A 87 -12.96 -10.15 0.78
CA SER A 87 -12.31 -10.89 -0.31
C SER A 87 -12.64 -12.38 -0.17
N PRO A 88 -12.60 -13.15 -1.27
CA PRO A 88 -12.70 -14.60 -1.23
C PRO A 88 -11.62 -15.25 -0.37
N LEU A 89 -11.86 -16.48 0.07
CA LEU A 89 -10.85 -17.30 0.74
C LEU A 89 -9.88 -17.92 -0.28
N GLY A 90 -8.64 -18.15 0.16
CA GLY A 90 -7.62 -18.83 -0.63
C GLY A 90 -6.62 -17.86 -1.28
N ASN A 91 -6.09 -18.28 -2.42
CA ASN A 91 -5.08 -17.53 -3.15
C ASN A 91 -5.65 -16.20 -3.64
N TYR A 92 -4.77 -15.22 -3.74
CA TYR A 92 -5.10 -13.87 -4.17
C TYR A 92 -4.11 -13.36 -5.20
N ASP A 93 -4.57 -12.38 -5.97
CA ASP A 93 -3.75 -11.62 -6.91
C ASP A 93 -4.12 -10.13 -6.83
N ALA A 94 -3.51 -9.30 -7.67
CA ALA A 94 -3.93 -7.93 -7.89
C ALA A 94 -5.25 -7.86 -8.69
N ILE A 95 -5.98 -6.76 -8.52
CA ILE A 95 -7.14 -6.42 -9.33
C ILE A 95 -6.68 -5.48 -10.44
N LEU A 96 -6.97 -5.85 -11.69
CA LEU A 96 -6.85 -5.01 -12.86
C LEU A 96 -8.25 -4.68 -13.37
N LEU A 97 -8.59 -3.40 -13.53
CA LEU A 97 -9.94 -2.98 -13.93
C LEU A 97 -10.19 -3.21 -15.42
N HIS A 98 -11.40 -3.60 -15.77
CA HIS A 98 -11.91 -3.51 -17.13
C HIS A 98 -11.91 -2.04 -17.58
N HIS A 99 -11.19 -1.75 -18.67
CA HIS A 99 -11.28 -0.46 -19.33
C HIS A 99 -12.62 -0.40 -20.09
N PRO A 100 -13.45 0.64 -19.91
CA PRO A 100 -14.81 0.69 -20.45
C PRO A 100 -14.85 0.59 -21.98
N ASP A 101 -13.83 1.13 -22.65
CA ASP A 101 -13.79 1.24 -24.11
C ASP A 101 -12.68 0.38 -24.78
N ASP A 102 -11.89 -0.36 -24.00
CA ASP A 102 -10.75 -1.13 -24.51
C ASP A 102 -10.67 -2.54 -23.89
N PRO A 103 -11.27 -3.55 -24.54
CA PRO A 103 -11.26 -4.92 -24.01
C PRO A 103 -9.86 -5.57 -24.02
N ARG A 104 -8.87 -4.97 -24.69
CA ARG A 104 -7.49 -5.49 -24.76
C ARG A 104 -6.52 -4.73 -23.87
N TYR A 105 -7.01 -3.80 -23.04
CA TYR A 105 -6.18 -2.87 -22.26
C TYR A 105 -5.04 -3.54 -21.48
N TRP A 106 -5.29 -4.70 -20.84
CA TRP A 106 -4.27 -5.45 -20.08
C TRP A 106 -3.64 -6.63 -20.84
N ASN A 107 -4.08 -6.89 -22.08
CA ASN A 107 -3.64 -8.01 -22.91
C ASN A 107 -2.70 -7.58 -24.03
N ASP A 108 -2.80 -6.33 -24.51
CA ASP A 108 -1.88 -5.72 -25.45
C ASP A 108 -0.86 -4.85 -24.70
N LEU A 109 0.18 -5.50 -24.17
CA LEU A 109 1.16 -4.84 -23.31
C LEU A 109 1.96 -3.75 -24.02
N GLU A 110 2.19 -3.87 -25.33
CA GLU A 110 2.89 -2.84 -26.11
C GLU A 110 2.01 -1.61 -26.32
N ALA A 111 0.72 -1.79 -26.63
CA ALA A 111 -0.23 -0.67 -26.66
C ALA A 111 -0.38 -0.02 -25.28
N LEU A 112 -0.40 -0.83 -24.20
CA LEU A 112 -0.47 -0.32 -22.83
C LEU A 112 0.77 0.52 -22.48
N LYS A 113 1.99 0.11 -22.87
CA LYS A 113 3.21 0.92 -22.68
C LYS A 113 3.13 2.29 -23.35
N GLN A 114 2.46 2.40 -24.49
CA GLN A 114 2.29 3.70 -25.15
C GLN A 114 1.33 4.62 -24.40
N LYS A 115 0.31 4.05 -23.74
CA LYS A 115 -0.70 4.77 -22.95
C LYS A 115 -0.26 5.06 -21.51
N ALA A 116 0.61 4.22 -20.95
CA ALA A 116 1.07 4.33 -19.57
C ALA A 116 1.79 5.65 -19.31
N TYR A 117 1.71 6.15 -18.09
CA TYR A 117 2.42 7.35 -17.68
C TYR A 117 3.93 7.12 -17.78
N LYS A 118 4.67 8.07 -18.36
CA LYS A 118 6.11 7.92 -18.61
C LYS A 118 6.92 8.79 -17.65
N ILE A 119 7.87 8.19 -16.94
CA ILE A 119 8.87 8.90 -16.16
C ILE A 119 10.22 8.65 -16.85
N ASP A 120 10.89 9.71 -17.28
CA ASP A 120 12.13 9.64 -18.06
C ASP A 120 12.02 8.73 -19.30
N GLY A 121 10.84 8.76 -19.94
CA GLY A 121 10.51 7.94 -21.11
C GLY A 121 10.12 6.49 -20.79
N HIS A 122 10.23 6.04 -19.54
CA HIS A 122 9.90 4.68 -19.14
C HIS A 122 8.42 4.51 -18.74
N PRO A 123 7.68 3.54 -19.32
CA PRO A 123 6.27 3.34 -19.01
C PRO A 123 6.08 2.80 -17.59
N CYS A 124 5.27 3.49 -16.80
CA CYS A 124 5.03 3.17 -15.40
C CYS A 124 3.53 2.98 -15.12
N LEU A 125 3.23 2.01 -14.25
CA LEU A 125 1.90 1.74 -13.73
C LEU A 125 1.83 2.21 -12.27
N ALA A 126 0.69 2.73 -11.84
CA ALA A 126 0.49 3.00 -10.42
C ALA A 126 0.12 1.72 -9.67
N ILE A 127 0.52 1.64 -8.39
CA ILE A 127 0.08 0.62 -7.43
C ILE A 127 -0.67 1.33 -6.31
N THR A 128 -1.90 0.92 -6.03
CA THR A 128 -2.71 1.47 -4.93
C THR A 128 -3.47 0.37 -4.19
N GLU A 129 -4.24 0.75 -3.17
CA GLU A 129 -5.24 -0.07 -2.52
C GLU A 129 -6.64 0.46 -2.83
N GLY A 130 -7.63 -0.43 -2.82
CA GLY A 130 -9.04 -0.05 -2.97
C GLY A 130 -9.47 0.13 -4.42
N VAL A 131 -10.55 -0.56 -4.78
CA VAL A 131 -11.04 -0.58 -6.17
C VAL A 131 -11.50 0.81 -6.65
N PHE A 132 -12.15 1.58 -5.78
CA PHE A 132 -12.61 2.92 -6.12
C PHE A 132 -11.47 3.93 -6.34
N THR A 133 -10.41 3.84 -5.53
CA THR A 133 -9.16 4.58 -5.74
C THR A 133 -8.56 4.27 -7.10
N GLY A 134 -8.37 2.98 -7.40
CA GLY A 134 -7.85 2.55 -8.69
C GLY A 134 -8.74 2.95 -9.87
N MET A 135 -10.06 3.00 -9.67
CA MET A 135 -11.01 3.45 -10.70
C MET A 135 -10.85 4.94 -11.01
N ALA A 136 -10.77 5.79 -9.97
CA ALA A 136 -10.52 7.22 -10.14
C ALA A 136 -9.20 7.47 -10.87
N MET A 137 -8.14 6.73 -10.50
CA MET A 137 -6.82 6.87 -11.13
C MET A 137 -6.82 6.40 -12.59
N ASN A 138 -7.43 5.26 -12.91
CA ASN A 138 -7.55 4.79 -14.30
C ASN A 138 -8.35 5.78 -15.15
N ALA A 139 -9.46 6.31 -14.62
CA ALA A 139 -10.24 7.35 -15.29
C ALA A 139 -9.46 8.67 -15.49
N ALA A 140 -8.53 8.97 -14.57
CA ALA A 140 -7.58 10.07 -14.72
C ALA A 140 -6.46 9.78 -15.73
N GLY A 141 -6.46 8.62 -16.41
CA GLY A 141 -5.44 8.24 -17.39
C GLY A 141 -4.18 7.63 -16.79
N ILE A 142 -4.21 7.24 -15.50
CA ILE A 142 -3.11 6.54 -14.83
C ILE A 142 -3.46 5.06 -14.71
N ALA A 143 -2.86 4.24 -15.57
CA ALA A 143 -3.03 2.79 -15.52
C ALA A 143 -2.63 2.26 -14.14
N THR A 144 -3.57 1.65 -13.42
CA THR A 144 -3.40 1.33 -11.99
C THR A 144 -3.65 -0.14 -11.70
N VAL A 145 -2.70 -0.75 -10.98
CA VAL A 145 -2.79 -2.07 -10.37
C VAL A 145 -3.27 -1.93 -8.93
N ILE A 146 -4.30 -2.68 -8.54
CA ILE A 146 -4.98 -2.51 -7.25
C ILE A 146 -4.68 -3.72 -6.38
N LEU A 147 -4.13 -3.48 -5.19
CA LEU A 147 -3.85 -4.53 -4.22
C LEU A 147 -4.97 -4.62 -3.17
N LEU A 148 -5.14 -5.82 -2.60
CA LEU A 148 -6.06 -6.04 -1.47
C LEU A 148 -5.49 -5.52 -0.14
N GLY A 149 -4.23 -5.12 -0.14
CA GLY A 149 -3.40 -4.64 0.95
C GLY A 149 -1.96 -4.51 0.46
N VAL A 150 -1.13 -3.66 1.05
CA VAL A 150 0.23 -3.37 0.57
C VAL A 150 1.07 -4.64 0.48
N GLU A 151 1.01 -5.49 1.51
CA GLU A 151 1.72 -6.77 1.48
C GLU A 151 1.08 -7.82 0.57
N MET A 152 -0.16 -7.61 0.10
CA MET A 152 -0.88 -8.53 -0.79
C MET A 152 -0.47 -8.34 -2.27
N GLY A 153 0.55 -7.51 -2.54
CA GLY A 153 1.33 -7.60 -3.78
C GLY A 153 2.35 -8.75 -3.78
N LEU A 154 2.49 -9.44 -2.64
CA LEU A 154 3.34 -10.62 -2.49
C LEU A 154 2.50 -11.84 -2.15
N THR A 155 2.87 -13.02 -2.66
CA THR A 155 2.23 -14.30 -2.35
C THR A 155 2.26 -14.63 -0.86
N SER A 156 1.40 -15.55 -0.43
CA SER A 156 1.42 -16.09 0.93
C SER A 156 2.70 -16.88 1.18
N SER A 157 3.38 -16.63 2.31
CA SER A 157 4.52 -17.45 2.75
C SER A 157 4.11 -18.86 3.17
N GLN A 158 2.81 -19.14 3.26
CA GLN A 158 2.32 -20.47 3.62
C GLN A 158 2.38 -21.47 2.47
N GLU A 159 2.39 -20.98 1.23
CA GLU A 159 2.39 -21.81 0.02
C GLU A 159 3.80 -22.24 -0.39
N ASP A 160 4.84 -21.52 0.04
CA ASP A 160 6.24 -21.85 -0.24
C ASP A 160 6.85 -22.66 0.93
N PRO A 161 7.40 -23.87 0.69
CA PRO A 161 8.04 -24.68 1.73
C PRO A 161 9.22 -23.98 2.44
N GLN A 162 9.87 -23.02 1.78
CA GLN A 162 10.96 -22.20 2.35
C GLN A 162 10.44 -20.90 2.98
N ARG A 163 9.12 -20.72 3.08
CA ARG A 163 8.44 -19.53 3.60
C ARG A 163 8.76 -18.24 2.83
N LYS A 164 9.24 -18.36 1.59
CA LYS A 164 9.50 -17.21 0.73
C LYS A 164 8.19 -16.61 0.21
N ARG A 165 8.23 -15.32 -0.07
CA ARG A 165 7.12 -14.58 -0.68
C ARG A 165 7.62 -14.00 -1.99
N TYR A 166 6.90 -14.24 -3.07
CA TYR A 166 7.19 -13.75 -4.41
C TYR A 166 6.16 -12.69 -4.78
N LEU A 167 6.35 -12.00 -5.91
CA LEU A 167 5.27 -11.16 -6.45
C LEU A 167 4.05 -12.02 -6.76
N VAL A 168 2.86 -11.45 -6.58
CA VAL A 168 1.64 -12.08 -7.12
C VAL A 168 1.70 -12.13 -8.66
N PRO A 169 1.06 -13.13 -9.31
CA PRO A 169 1.24 -13.40 -10.74
C PRO A 169 1.06 -12.18 -11.65
N THR A 170 0.06 -11.34 -11.35
CA THR A 170 -0.20 -10.12 -12.13
C THR A 170 0.96 -9.13 -12.06
N LEU A 171 1.50 -8.87 -10.86
CA LEU A 171 2.63 -7.96 -10.71
C LEU A 171 3.90 -8.53 -11.36
N GLU A 172 4.14 -9.84 -11.23
CA GLU A 172 5.25 -10.50 -11.89
C GLU A 172 5.17 -10.40 -13.42
N LYS A 173 3.98 -10.66 -14.01
CA LYS A 173 3.72 -10.53 -15.45
C LYS A 173 4.07 -9.11 -15.94
N LEU A 174 3.59 -8.09 -15.24
CA LEU A 174 3.82 -6.68 -15.61
C LEU A 174 5.28 -6.27 -15.42
N ALA A 175 5.94 -6.71 -14.34
CA ALA A 175 7.35 -6.45 -14.12
C ALA A 175 8.24 -7.12 -15.19
N LYS A 176 7.95 -8.38 -15.56
CA LYS A 176 8.64 -9.08 -16.67
C LYS A 176 8.42 -8.41 -18.03
N ALA A 177 7.27 -7.78 -18.22
CA ALA A 177 7.00 -7.00 -19.43
C ALA A 177 7.75 -5.66 -19.47
N GLY A 178 8.46 -5.30 -18.40
CA GLY A 178 9.30 -4.12 -18.33
C GLY A 178 8.56 -2.84 -17.95
N PHE A 179 7.43 -2.92 -17.24
CA PHE A 179 6.80 -1.75 -16.65
C PHE A 179 7.51 -1.32 -15.36
N GLY A 180 7.72 -0.01 -15.22
CA GLY A 180 8.02 0.60 -13.93
C GLY A 180 6.77 0.71 -13.05
N PHE A 181 6.96 1.02 -11.77
CA PHE A 181 5.85 1.15 -10.81
C PHE A 181 5.92 2.40 -9.94
N ILE A 182 4.75 3.00 -9.67
CA ILE A 182 4.58 4.16 -8.80
C ILE A 182 3.69 3.75 -7.61
N PHE A 183 4.26 3.64 -6.42
CA PHE A 183 3.46 3.39 -5.21
C PHE A 183 2.63 4.63 -4.86
N CYS A 184 1.32 4.46 -4.77
CA CYS A 184 0.35 5.52 -4.55
C CYS A 184 -0.74 5.04 -3.58
N PHE A 185 -0.34 4.70 -2.35
CA PHE A 185 -1.27 4.36 -1.26
C PHE A 185 -1.85 5.63 -0.62
N ASP A 186 -2.89 5.48 0.20
CA ASP A 186 -3.54 6.59 0.93
C ASP A 186 -2.53 7.54 1.61
N ALA A 187 -2.87 8.83 1.70
CA ALA A 187 -1.99 9.83 2.30
C ALA A 187 -1.54 9.46 3.72
N ASP A 188 -2.44 8.91 4.53
CA ASP A 188 -2.14 8.51 5.90
C ASP A 188 -1.24 7.26 6.00
N ALA A 189 -0.99 6.56 4.89
CA ALA A 189 -0.11 5.41 4.85
C ALA A 189 1.37 5.81 4.98
N ALA A 190 1.72 7.06 4.66
CA ALA A 190 3.06 7.61 4.81
C ALA A 190 3.57 7.58 6.26
N THR A 191 2.66 7.70 7.24
CA THR A 191 3.02 7.72 8.67
C THR A 191 2.91 6.34 9.33
N LYS A 192 2.23 5.37 8.70
CA LYS A 192 1.99 4.02 9.25
C LYS A 192 3.23 3.13 9.09
N PRO A 193 3.93 2.73 10.16
CA PRO A 193 5.15 1.92 10.06
C PRO A 193 4.93 0.57 9.36
N GLY A 194 3.78 -0.08 9.61
CA GLY A 194 3.43 -1.35 8.97
C GLY A 194 3.25 -1.23 7.45
N VAL A 195 2.67 -0.13 6.98
CA VAL A 195 2.53 0.13 5.53
C VAL A 195 3.89 0.39 4.91
N ARG A 196 4.72 1.24 5.53
CA ARG A 196 6.09 1.50 5.07
C ARG A 196 6.90 0.20 4.95
N TRP A 197 6.82 -0.67 5.95
CA TRP A 197 7.50 -1.96 5.93
C TRP A 197 7.00 -2.89 4.82
N GLY A 198 5.67 -2.99 4.65
CA GLY A 198 5.07 -3.75 3.57
C GLY A 198 5.50 -3.25 2.19
N GLN A 199 5.51 -1.93 2.01
CA GLN A 199 5.95 -1.29 0.76
C GLN A 199 7.43 -1.56 0.49
N ARG A 200 8.32 -1.50 1.49
CA ARG A 200 9.74 -1.86 1.35
C ARG A 200 9.92 -3.31 0.89
N LYS A 201 9.18 -4.26 1.46
CA LYS A 201 9.22 -5.67 1.02
C LYS A 201 8.78 -5.84 -0.42
N LEU A 202 7.69 -5.19 -0.81
CA LEU A 202 7.18 -5.24 -2.17
C LEU A 202 8.17 -4.61 -3.17
N ALA A 203 8.71 -3.43 -2.83
CA ALA A 203 9.75 -2.76 -3.60
C ALA A 203 11.00 -3.64 -3.77
N HIS A 204 11.44 -4.32 -2.71
CA HIS A 204 12.58 -5.23 -2.78
C HIS A 204 12.37 -6.35 -3.81
N GLN A 205 11.19 -6.97 -3.83
CA GLN A 205 10.87 -8.00 -4.82
C GLN A 205 10.78 -7.43 -6.25
N LEU A 206 10.20 -6.24 -6.42
CA LEU A 206 10.12 -5.58 -7.73
C LEU A 206 11.51 -5.18 -8.27
N LYS A 207 12.45 -4.78 -7.41
CA LYS A 207 13.84 -4.43 -7.80
C LYS A 207 14.56 -5.59 -8.50
N ALA A 208 14.21 -6.84 -8.20
CA ALA A 208 14.80 -8.01 -8.86
C ALA A 208 14.55 -8.03 -10.38
N PHE A 209 13.50 -7.35 -10.86
CA PHE A 209 13.15 -7.23 -12.28
C PHE A 209 13.86 -6.08 -12.99
N LYS A 210 14.67 -5.28 -12.26
CA LYS A 210 15.43 -4.14 -12.80
C LYS A 210 14.57 -3.09 -13.51
N VAL A 211 13.30 -2.98 -13.09
CA VAL A 211 12.38 -1.93 -13.53
C VAL A 211 12.46 -0.71 -12.59
N PRO A 212 12.21 0.51 -13.06
CA PRO A 212 12.24 1.69 -12.20
C PRO A 212 11.04 1.71 -11.26
N LEU A 213 11.28 2.16 -10.03
CA LEU A 213 10.29 2.22 -8.97
C LEU A 213 10.27 3.62 -8.36
N TYR A 214 9.06 4.11 -8.09
CA TYR A 214 8.81 5.43 -7.57
C TYR A 214 7.80 5.39 -6.43
N ASN A 215 7.83 6.39 -5.56
CA ASN A 215 6.87 6.58 -4.50
C ASN A 215 6.19 7.95 -4.64
N ALA A 216 4.86 7.92 -4.70
CA ALA A 216 3.97 9.06 -4.60
C ALA A 216 3.14 9.07 -3.31
N THR A 217 3.14 7.97 -2.53
CA THR A 217 2.49 7.90 -1.21
C THR A 217 3.00 9.02 -0.29
N GLY A 218 2.08 9.79 0.28
CA GLY A 218 2.39 10.91 1.18
C GLY A 218 2.71 12.25 0.50
N LEU A 219 2.57 12.34 -0.83
CA LEU A 219 2.74 13.61 -1.56
C LEU A 219 1.48 14.50 -1.54
N TRP A 220 0.38 14.01 -0.98
CA TRP A 220 -0.77 14.81 -0.57
C TRP A 220 -1.07 14.57 0.90
N GLN A 221 -1.85 15.48 1.49
CA GLN A 221 -2.17 15.46 2.92
C GLN A 221 -3.65 15.14 3.12
N CYS A 222 -3.94 14.45 4.21
CA CYS A 222 -5.30 14.35 4.73
C CYS A 222 -5.79 15.76 5.09
N ASP A 223 -7.02 16.06 4.73
CA ASP A 223 -7.65 17.35 4.98
C ASP A 223 -9.10 17.12 5.40
N GLU A 224 -9.33 17.23 6.71
CA GLU A 224 -10.64 17.02 7.35
C GLU A 224 -11.65 18.15 7.05
N SER A 225 -11.25 19.21 6.33
CA SER A 225 -12.21 20.19 5.79
C SER A 225 -13.06 19.63 4.65
N TYR A 226 -12.58 18.57 3.98
CA TYR A 226 -13.37 17.83 3.00
C TYR A 226 -14.17 16.71 3.68
N PRO A 227 -15.43 16.45 3.27
CA PRO A 227 -16.26 15.39 3.85
C PRO A 227 -15.68 13.97 3.74
N ASN A 228 -14.76 13.75 2.80
CA ASN A 228 -14.05 12.50 2.59
C ASN A 228 -12.66 12.46 3.24
N GLY A 229 -12.22 13.56 3.87
CA GLY A 229 -10.95 13.68 4.57
C GLY A 229 -9.71 13.75 3.67
N ASN A 230 -9.90 13.81 2.34
CA ASN A 230 -8.82 13.85 1.34
C ASN A 230 -7.77 12.73 1.50
N LYS A 231 -8.20 11.51 1.86
CA LYS A 231 -7.30 10.43 2.29
C LYS A 231 -6.78 9.63 1.10
N GLY A 232 -7.71 9.09 0.30
CA GLY A 232 -7.39 8.32 -0.89
C GLY A 232 -7.04 9.21 -2.08
N ALA A 233 -6.45 8.62 -3.11
CA ALA A 233 -6.26 9.31 -4.38
C ALA A 233 -7.60 9.63 -5.08
N ASP A 234 -8.64 8.80 -4.89
CA ASP A 234 -10.00 9.13 -5.34
C ASP A 234 -10.53 10.39 -4.67
N ASP A 235 -10.32 10.53 -3.36
CA ASP A 235 -10.72 11.73 -2.62
C ASP A 235 -10.01 12.99 -3.17
N TYR A 236 -8.69 12.91 -3.37
CA TYR A 236 -7.91 14.01 -3.93
C TYR A 236 -8.37 14.38 -5.35
N ILE A 237 -8.55 13.39 -6.22
CA ILE A 237 -9.03 13.61 -7.58
C ILE A 237 -10.44 14.24 -7.56
N GLN A 238 -11.31 13.81 -6.64
CA GLN A 238 -12.65 14.40 -6.48
C GLN A 238 -12.59 15.87 -6.05
N ASN A 239 -11.70 16.21 -5.12
CA ASN A 239 -11.62 17.55 -4.53
C ASN A 239 -10.83 18.56 -5.40
N HIS A 240 -9.82 18.09 -6.13
CA HIS A 240 -8.85 18.94 -6.84
C HIS A 240 -8.79 18.72 -8.36
N GLY A 241 -9.37 17.62 -8.84
CA GLY A 241 -9.37 17.24 -10.25
C GLY A 241 -8.14 16.42 -10.68
N ALA A 242 -8.34 15.61 -11.72
CA ALA A 242 -7.33 14.70 -12.26
C ALA A 242 -6.04 15.41 -12.70
N THR A 243 -6.15 16.54 -13.39
CA THR A 243 -4.99 17.31 -13.87
C THR A 243 -4.09 17.74 -12.72
N GLN A 244 -4.66 18.18 -11.60
CA GLN A 244 -3.89 18.59 -10.44
C GLN A 244 -3.21 17.39 -9.78
N PHE A 245 -3.93 16.27 -9.62
CA PHE A 245 -3.35 15.03 -9.10
C PHE A 245 -2.15 14.55 -9.93
N ILE A 246 -2.28 14.53 -11.27
CA ILE A 246 -1.17 14.13 -12.15
C ILE A 246 0.01 15.07 -11.98
N ARG A 247 -0.20 16.39 -11.97
CA ARG A 247 0.87 17.37 -11.87
C ARG A 247 1.57 17.38 -10.51
N GLU A 248 0.79 17.30 -9.43
CA GLU A 248 1.29 17.57 -8.07
C GLU A 248 1.64 16.31 -7.28
N VAL A 249 1.05 15.16 -7.63
CA VAL A 249 1.31 13.88 -6.98
C VAL A 249 2.16 12.99 -7.89
N ILE A 250 1.64 12.62 -9.06
CA ILE A 250 2.34 11.67 -9.96
C ILE A 250 3.62 12.30 -10.53
N GLY A 251 3.54 13.54 -11.03
CA GLY A 251 4.66 14.27 -11.61
C GLY A 251 5.75 14.65 -10.61
N LYS A 252 5.48 14.55 -9.30
CA LYS A 252 6.44 14.82 -8.22
C LYS A 252 6.86 13.55 -7.47
N CYS A 253 6.50 12.38 -7.97
CA CYS A 253 6.93 11.12 -7.36
C CYS A 253 8.46 11.06 -7.25
N THR A 254 8.96 10.42 -6.20
CA THR A 254 10.40 10.29 -5.95
C THR A 254 10.85 8.88 -6.27
N SER A 255 12.09 8.68 -6.70
CA SER A 255 12.62 7.33 -6.88
C SER A 255 12.55 6.55 -5.55
N ILE A 256 12.32 5.23 -5.63
CA ILE A 256 12.15 4.42 -4.43
C ILE A 256 13.38 4.45 -3.52
N ASN A 257 14.57 4.60 -4.10
CA ASN A 257 15.82 4.66 -3.34
C ASN A 257 15.93 5.97 -2.55
N VAL A 258 15.45 7.10 -3.11
CA VAL A 258 15.40 8.38 -2.39
C VAL A 258 14.39 8.30 -1.24
N TRP A 259 13.25 7.66 -1.47
CA TRP A 259 12.23 7.45 -0.44
C TRP A 259 12.74 6.53 0.69
N GLU A 260 13.41 5.42 0.38
CA GLU A 260 13.95 4.49 1.38
C GLU A 260 14.98 5.14 2.31
N LYS A 261 15.84 6.03 1.77
CA LYS A 261 16.84 6.78 2.54
C LYS A 261 16.25 7.67 3.63
N GLN A 262 14.98 8.04 3.54
CA GLN A 262 14.29 8.81 4.58
C GLN A 262 14.10 8.00 5.88
N PHE A 263 14.26 6.68 5.82
CA PHE A 263 14.06 5.75 6.92
C PHE A 263 15.29 4.90 7.23
N GLU A 264 16.42 5.19 6.58
CA GLU A 264 17.71 4.71 7.06
C GLU A 264 17.97 5.47 8.36
N GLU A 265 17.82 4.79 9.50
CA GLU A 265 18.36 5.31 10.75
C GLU A 265 19.85 5.58 10.50
N PRO A 266 20.41 6.71 10.99
CA PRO A 266 21.87 6.80 11.08
C PRO A 266 22.34 5.52 11.77
N LEU A 267 23.31 4.83 11.18
CA LEU A 267 23.84 3.56 11.71
C LEU A 267 23.89 3.69 13.23
N ALA A 268 23.07 2.89 13.93
CA ALA A 268 23.24 2.75 15.36
C ALA A 268 24.71 2.44 15.54
N VAL A 269 25.45 3.33 16.20
CA VAL A 269 26.87 3.13 16.43
C VAL A 269 26.94 1.80 17.17
N ASP A 270 27.39 0.74 16.49
CA ASP A 270 27.64 -0.58 17.07
C ASP A 270 28.92 -0.48 17.90
N TRP A 271 28.89 0.42 18.88
CA TRP A 271 29.94 0.60 19.85
C TRP A 271 29.65 -0.40 20.95
N ASN A 272 30.32 -1.55 20.86
CA ASN A 272 30.44 -2.43 22.00
C ASN A 272 31.39 -1.76 23.00
N GLU A 273 30.91 -1.54 24.24
CA GLU A 273 31.75 -1.01 25.32
C GLU A 273 33.05 -1.83 25.41
N PRO A 274 34.25 -1.20 25.49
CA PRO A 274 35.50 -1.91 25.61
C PRO A 274 35.49 -2.73 26.90
N GLN A 275 35.46 -4.05 26.74
CA GLN A 275 35.60 -4.99 27.85
C GLN A 275 37.08 -5.13 28.18
N SER A 276 37.45 -4.82 29.43
CA SER A 276 38.74 -5.26 29.97
C SER A 276 38.64 -6.75 30.33
N TYR A 277 39.77 -7.42 30.55
CA TYR A 277 39.81 -8.81 31.01
C TYR A 277 39.12 -9.03 32.39
N LEU A 278 38.76 -7.95 33.09
CA LEU A 278 38.03 -7.96 34.38
C LEU A 278 36.56 -7.47 34.24
N GLY A 279 36.06 -7.23 33.02
CA GLY A 279 34.72 -6.71 32.76
C GLY A 279 34.70 -5.24 32.29
N THR A 280 33.52 -4.60 32.36
CA THR A 280 33.25 -3.22 31.93
C THR A 280 34.05 -2.19 32.76
N ILE A 281 34.70 -1.22 32.11
CA ILE A 281 35.49 -0.16 32.77
C ILE A 281 34.65 0.92 33.47
N GLY A 282 33.35 0.98 33.21
CA GLY A 282 32.38 1.91 33.80
C GLY A 282 30.99 1.69 33.20
N TYR A 283 30.03 2.57 33.52
CA TYR A 283 28.68 2.55 32.96
C TYR A 283 28.06 3.95 32.98
N TRP A 284 27.16 4.24 32.04
CA TRP A 284 26.37 5.48 32.05
C TRP A 284 25.19 5.37 33.01
N LYS A 285 24.95 6.42 33.79
CA LYS A 285 23.85 6.52 34.75
C LYS A 285 23.04 7.78 34.47
N THR A 286 21.74 7.60 34.27
CA THR A 286 20.81 8.72 34.12
C THR A 286 20.25 9.10 35.48
N ASN A 287 20.34 10.37 35.87
CA ASN A 287 19.71 10.87 37.09
C ASN A 287 18.19 11.04 36.90
N LYS A 288 17.46 11.38 37.96
CA LYS A 288 16.00 11.57 37.91
C LYS A 288 15.56 12.76 37.06
N GLU A 289 16.49 13.66 36.75
CA GLU A 289 16.28 14.88 35.97
C GLU A 289 16.58 14.66 34.47
N GLY A 290 17.08 13.47 34.10
CA GLY A 290 17.37 13.08 32.72
C GLY A 290 18.82 13.30 32.28
N ASP A 291 19.68 13.85 33.14
CA ASP A 291 21.09 14.04 32.84
C ASP A 291 21.82 12.70 32.88
N VAL A 292 22.70 12.48 31.90
CA VAL A 292 23.47 11.25 31.74
C VAL A 292 24.91 11.50 32.19
N THR A 293 25.38 10.77 33.21
CA THR A 293 26.75 10.88 33.75
C THR A 293 27.46 9.53 33.71
N TRP A 294 28.76 9.52 33.37
CA TRP A 294 29.57 8.29 33.37
C TRP A 294 30.08 7.95 34.77
N GLU A 295 29.92 6.69 35.19
CA GLU A 295 30.37 6.15 36.48
C GLU A 295 31.48 5.11 36.24
N PRO A 296 32.75 5.38 36.60
CA PRO A 296 33.84 4.44 36.41
C PRO A 296 33.72 3.22 37.36
N ARG A 297 34.12 2.04 36.88
CA ARG A 297 34.23 0.79 37.66
C ARG A 297 35.67 0.33 37.86
N CYS A 298 36.65 1.08 37.38
CA CYS A 298 38.07 0.81 37.53
C CYS A 298 38.74 1.76 38.54
N ASN A 299 39.81 1.28 39.18
CA ASN A 299 40.49 1.95 40.30
C ASN A 299 41.65 2.86 39.87
N PHE A 300 41.66 3.35 38.63
CA PHE A 300 42.62 4.35 38.17
C PHE A 300 41.85 5.58 37.67
N ASP A 301 42.25 6.75 38.14
CA ASP A 301 41.63 8.02 37.80
C ASP A 301 41.98 8.36 36.35
N PHE A 302 40.96 8.48 35.50
CA PHE A 302 41.13 9.08 34.19
C PHE A 302 40.16 10.23 33.99
N ALA A 303 40.60 11.23 33.23
CA ALA A 303 39.72 12.28 32.72
C ALA A 303 39.46 12.00 31.24
N ILE A 304 38.19 12.09 30.83
CA ILE A 304 37.85 12.17 29.41
C ILE A 304 38.19 13.59 28.97
N GLU A 305 39.25 13.76 28.19
CA GLU A 305 39.67 15.10 27.74
C GLU A 305 38.78 15.62 26.61
N ARG A 306 38.48 14.72 25.67
CA ARG A 306 37.59 15.02 24.55
C ARG A 306 37.05 13.76 23.91
N GLU A 307 35.86 13.91 23.38
CA GLU A 307 35.24 12.95 22.49
C GLU A 307 35.78 13.15 21.07
N LEU A 308 36.04 12.04 20.38
CA LEU A 308 36.44 11.98 18.99
C LEU A 308 35.25 11.44 18.20
N THR A 309 34.90 12.14 17.13
CA THR A 309 33.84 11.71 16.23
C THR A 309 34.41 11.43 14.84
N SER A 310 34.09 10.28 14.27
CA SER A 310 34.42 9.94 12.89
C SER A 310 33.26 9.24 12.20
N VAL A 311 33.28 9.24 10.86
CA VAL A 311 32.26 8.59 10.01
C VAL A 311 32.21 7.06 10.16
N GLU A 312 33.23 6.44 10.74
CA GLU A 312 33.31 4.99 10.97
C GLU A 312 33.10 4.60 12.46
N GLY A 313 32.89 5.59 13.34
CA GLY A 313 32.75 5.39 14.78
C GLY A 313 33.58 6.41 15.59
N GLY A 314 33.10 6.72 16.80
CA GLY A 314 33.77 7.63 17.73
C GLY A 314 34.71 6.95 18.72
N GLY A 315 35.39 7.76 19.53
CA GLY A 315 36.26 7.31 20.62
C GLY A 315 36.48 8.41 21.65
N PHE A 316 37.18 8.11 22.74
CA PHE A 316 37.56 9.11 23.75
C PHE A 316 39.08 9.22 23.82
N VAL A 317 39.58 10.44 23.96
CA VAL A 317 40.95 10.64 24.45
C VAL A 317 40.89 10.63 25.97
N LEU A 318 41.52 9.62 26.57
CA LEU A 318 41.63 9.48 28.01
C LEU A 318 42.99 10.00 28.47
N GLN A 319 42.99 10.85 29.48
CA GLN A 319 44.19 11.20 30.23
C GLN A 319 44.19 10.36 31.51
N LEU A 320 45.17 9.46 31.63
CA LEU A 320 45.44 8.73 32.87
C LEU A 320 46.16 9.67 33.84
N LYS A 321 45.67 9.79 35.07
CA LYS A 321 46.33 10.51 36.16
C LYS A 321 47.28 9.62 36.93
#